data_AF-A0A356AT91-F1
#
_entry.id   AF-A0A356AT91-F1
#
_cell.length_a   1.000
_cell.length_b   1.000
_cell.length_c   1.000
_cell.angle_alpha   90.00
_cell.angle_beta   90.00
_cell.angle_gamma   90.00
#
_symmetry.space_group_name_H-M   'P 1'
#
loop_
_entity.id
_entity.type
_entity.pdbx_description
1 polymer ?
#
loop_
_entity_poly.entity_id
_entity_poly.type
_entity_poly.pdbx_seq_one_letter_code
_entity_poly.pdbx_strand_id
1 'polypeptide(L)' 'MLFQKLFHKKKNLFGEHIEANCGYCSHNSGDEEEPACSLKLEPGEDGSCRGFGYDPLKRTPHALPPLEEHDEDEFRL' A
#
# COMPACT_ATOMS: atom_id res chain seq x y z
N MET A 1 -18.23 -33.17 21.00
CA MET A 1 -17.76 -33.08 19.60
C MET A 1 -17.14 -31.71 19.41
N LEU A 2 -15.81 -31.63 19.50
CA LEU A 2 -15.07 -30.36 19.47
C LEU A 2 -14.75 -30.02 18.00
N PHE A 3 -15.61 -29.25 17.34
CA PHE A 3 -15.31 -28.71 16.01
C PHE A 3 -14.31 -27.57 16.16
N GLN A 4 -13.03 -27.91 16.24
CA GLN A 4 -11.96 -26.94 16.10
C GLN A 4 -11.90 -26.54 14.61
N LYS A 5 -12.64 -25.48 14.25
CA LYS A 5 -12.52 -24.86 12.93
C LYS A 5 -11.10 -24.33 12.79
N LEU A 6 -10.24 -25.11 12.11
CA LEU A 6 -8.93 -24.69 11.66
C LEU A 6 -9.12 -23.63 10.58
N PHE A 7 -9.35 -22.38 10.99
CA PHE A 7 -9.20 -21.23 10.11
C PHE A 7 -7.73 -21.18 9.69
N HIS A 8 -7.40 -21.79 8.55
CA HIS A 8 -6.13 -21.55 7.87
C HIS A 8 -6.13 -20.06 7.50
N LYS A 9 -5.49 -19.25 8.35
CA LYS A 9 -5.23 -17.85 8.05
C LYS A 9 -4.37 -17.86 6.79
N LYS A 10 -4.92 -17.44 5.65
CA LYS A 10 -4.13 -17.29 4.43
C LYS A 10 -3.01 -16.32 4.78
N LYS A 11 -1.76 -16.79 4.67
CA LYS A 11 -0.60 -15.90 4.80
C LYS A 11 -0.70 -14.90 3.66
N ASN A 12 -0.65 -13.62 4.01
CA ASN A 12 -0.58 -12.57 3.00
C ASN A 12 0.77 -12.69 2.31
N LEU A 13 0.78 -12.89 0.99
CA LEU A 13 2.02 -13.00 0.21
C LEU A 13 2.69 -11.63 0.04
N PHE A 14 1.93 -10.55 0.24
CA PHE A 14 2.37 -9.16 0.10
C PHE A 14 1.71 -8.30 1.18
N GLY A 15 2.34 -7.16 1.51
CA GLY A 15 1.72 -6.15 2.37
C GLY A 15 1.69 -6.46 3.87
N GLU A 16 2.43 -7.48 4.33
CA GLU A 16 2.44 -7.88 5.75
C GLU A 16 3.18 -6.85 6.65
N HIS A 17 4.06 -6.04 6.07
CA HIS A 17 4.88 -5.04 6.76
C HIS A 17 4.75 -3.67 6.08
N ILE A 18 3.52 -3.22 5.84
CA ILE A 18 3.25 -1.87 5.32
C ILE A 18 2.73 -1.00 6.46
N GLU A 19 3.33 0.17 6.64
CA GLU A 19 2.89 1.17 7.61
C GLU A 19 1.49 1.69 7.25
N ALA A 20 0.68 1.96 8.27
CA ALA A 20 -0.66 2.47 8.06
C ALA A 20 -0.60 3.89 7.48
N ASN A 21 -1.32 4.11 6.38
CA ASN A 21 -1.45 5.42 5.76
C ASN A 21 -2.82 5.55 5.11
N CYS A 22 -3.50 6.67 5.33
CA CYS A 22 -4.84 6.88 4.81
C CYS A 22 -4.86 7.09 3.29
N GLY A 23 -3.82 7.66 2.68
CA GLY A 23 -3.76 7.92 1.24
C GLY A 23 -3.94 6.65 0.40
N TYR A 24 -3.26 5.56 0.78
CA TYR A 24 -3.36 4.26 0.11
C TYR A 24 -4.16 3.20 0.88
N CYS A 25 -5.09 3.64 1.74
CA CYS A 25 -6.01 2.75 2.44
C CYS A 25 -7.19 2.35 1.53
N SER A 26 -7.59 1.08 1.54
CA SER A 26 -8.76 0.57 0.82
C SER A 26 -10.05 1.28 1.23
N HIS A 27 -10.10 1.82 2.45
CA HIS A 27 -11.24 2.56 2.99
C HIS A 27 -11.22 4.06 2.72
N ASN A 28 -10.19 4.57 2.04
CA ASN A 28 -10.14 5.98 1.60
C ASN A 28 -11.16 6.23 0.48
N SER A 29 -12.06 7.18 0.67
CA SER A 29 -13.00 7.65 -0.35
C SER A 29 -12.65 9.02 -0.95
N GLY A 30 -11.57 9.66 -0.47
CA GLY A 30 -10.98 10.86 -1.04
C GLY A 30 -9.79 10.53 -1.95
N ASP A 31 -8.86 11.48 -2.09
CA ASP A 31 -7.58 11.30 -2.79
C ASP A 31 -6.42 11.06 -1.79
N GLU A 32 -5.19 11.00 -2.29
CA GLU A 32 -3.99 10.75 -1.47
C GLU A 32 -3.64 11.95 -0.57
N GLU A 33 -3.92 13.18 -1.02
CA GLU A 33 -3.57 14.44 -0.34
C GLU A 33 -4.59 14.83 0.73
N GLU A 34 -5.88 14.61 0.45
CA GLU A 34 -7.02 14.83 1.33
C GLU A 34 -7.81 13.53 1.55
N PRO A 35 -7.24 12.55 2.27
CA PRO A 35 -7.88 11.25 2.46
C PRO A 35 -9.11 11.35 3.38
N ALA A 36 -10.17 10.64 3.00
CA ALA A 36 -11.42 10.57 3.75
C ALA A 36 -11.74 9.13 4.15
N CYS A 37 -11.70 8.83 5.46
CA CYS A 37 -11.95 7.49 5.97
C CYS A 37 -13.45 7.17 5.98
N SER A 38 -13.89 6.27 5.10
CA SER A 38 -15.29 5.77 5.06
C SER A 38 -15.73 5.08 6.35
N LEU A 39 -14.78 4.56 7.14
CA LEU A 39 -15.05 3.95 8.46
C LEU A 39 -15.14 4.98 9.60
N LYS A 40 -14.82 6.26 9.33
CA LYS A 40 -14.78 7.35 10.33
C LYS A 40 -13.93 7.01 11.56
N LEU A 41 -12.84 6.28 11.32
CA LEU A 41 -11.82 5.97 12.32
C LEU A 41 -10.68 6.98 12.23
N GLU A 42 -10.14 7.33 13.39
CA GLU A 42 -8.88 8.08 13.50
C GLU A 42 -7.73 7.12 13.84
N PRO A 43 -6.52 7.37 13.32
CA PRO A 43 -5.32 6.65 13.75
C PRO A 43 -5.06 6.83 15.24
N GLY A 44 -4.42 5.85 15.87
CA GLY A 44 -3.90 5.97 17.24
C GLY A 44 -2.73 6.96 17.31
N GLU A 45 -2.34 7.33 18.54
CA GLU A 45 -1.19 8.21 18.78
C GLU A 45 0.14 7.63 18.27
N ASP A 46 0.22 6.31 18.15
CA ASP A 46 1.35 5.57 17.57
C ASP A 46 1.32 5.52 16.03
N GLY A 47 0.35 6.18 15.40
CA GLY A 47 0.12 6.14 13.96
C GLY A 47 -0.54 4.84 13.46
N SER A 48 -0.84 3.89 14.35
CA SER A 48 -1.48 2.64 13.96
C SER A 48 -2.97 2.85 13.64
N CYS A 49 -3.50 2.14 12.65
CA CYS A 49 -4.94 2.12 12.38
C CYS A 49 -5.43 0.68 12.26
N ARG A 50 -6.32 0.28 13.18
CA ARG A 50 -6.90 -1.08 13.22
C ARG A 50 -7.78 -1.39 12.00
N GLY A 51 -8.27 -0.35 11.33
CA GLY A 51 -9.05 -0.46 10.09
C GLY A 51 -8.21 -0.33 8.82
N PHE A 52 -6.88 -0.24 8.93
CA PHE A 52 -6.03 -0.11 7.74
C PHE A 52 -6.11 -1.37 6.87
N GLY A 53 -6.46 -1.16 5.62
CA GLY A 53 -6.34 -2.15 4.56
C GLY A 53 -5.49 -1.56 3.44
N TYR A 54 -4.42 -2.25 3.05
CA TYR A 54 -3.57 -1.76 1.97
C TYR A 54 -4.26 -1.94 0.60
N ASP A 55 -4.39 -0.84 -0.15
CA ASP A 55 -4.82 -0.86 -1.55
C ASP A 55 -3.63 -0.50 -2.46
N PRO A 56 -2.99 -1.49 -3.11
CA PRO A 56 -1.86 -1.24 -4.01
C PRO A 56 -2.18 -0.29 -5.17
N LEU A 57 -3.45 -0.21 -5.59
CA LEU A 57 -3.86 0.62 -6.73
C LEU A 57 -3.94 2.11 -6.38
N LYS A 58 -4.01 2.44 -5.09
CA LYS A 58 -4.01 3.83 -4.60
C LYS A 58 -2.61 4.36 -4.33
N ARG A 59 -1.58 3.51 -4.37
CA ARG A 59 -0.20 3.93 -4.12
C ARG A 59 0.37 4.52 -5.40
N THR A 60 0.86 5.75 -5.33
CA THR A 60 1.66 6.35 -6.40
C THR A 60 3.01 5.63 -6.51
N PRO A 61 3.34 4.98 -7.66
CA PRO A 61 4.64 4.38 -7.86
C PRO A 61 5.73 5.46 -7.86
N HIS A 62 6.89 5.17 -7.28
CA HIS A 62 8.02 6.08 -7.38
C HIS A 62 8.44 6.21 -8.85
N ALA A 63 8.65 7.45 -9.30
CA ALA A 63 9.16 7.71 -10.64
C ALA A 63 10.49 6.98 -10.84
N LEU A 64 10.67 6.43 -12.04
CA LEU A 64 11.96 5.87 -12.43
C LEU A 64 13.01 6.98 -12.40
N PRO A 65 14.27 6.65 -12.07
CA PRO A 65 15.36 7.59 -12.28
C PRO A 65 15.40 8.04 -13.75
N PRO A 66 15.91 9.26 -14.03
CA PRO A 66 16.14 9.71 -15.39
C PRO A 66 16.94 8.66 -16.18
N LEU A 67 16.56 8.44 -17.42
CA LEU A 67 17.34 7.58 -18.32
C LEU A 67 18.69 8.23 -18.61
N GLU A 68 19.71 7.40 -18.81
CA GLU A 68 21.03 7.88 -19.20
C GLU A 68 21.02 8.48 -20.61
N GLU A 69 21.72 9.61 -20.70
CA GLU A 69 22.16 10.31 -21.90
C GLU A 69 23.01 9.45 -22.85
N HIS A 70 22.46 8.68 -23.79
CA HIS A 70 23.29 7.93 -24.74
C HIS A 70 23.37 8.60 -26.12
N ASP A 71 24.57 8.64 -26.71
CA ASP A 71 24.77 9.06 -28.09
C ASP A 71 24.80 7.85 -29.06
N GLU A 72 24.67 8.11 -30.36
CA GLU A 72 24.69 7.05 -31.38
C GLU A 72 26.07 6.38 -31.52
N ASP A 73 27.14 7.06 -31.12
CA ASP A 73 28.52 6.60 -31.28
C ASP A 73 28.84 5.48 -30.28
N GLU A 74 28.25 5.53 -29.08
CA GLU A 74 28.37 4.52 -28.02
C GLU A 74 27.91 3.12 -28.45
N PHE A 75 27.01 3.04 -29.45
CA PHE A 75 26.44 1.78 -29.94
C PHE A 75 27.11 1.27 -31.24
N ARG A 76 28.21 1.87 -31.70
CA ARG A 76 28.94 1.41 -32.89
C ARG A 76 29.95 0.30 -32.54
N LEU A 77 29.96 -0.77 -33.35
CA LEU A 77 30.83 -1.95 -33.21
C LEU A 77 32.22 -1.76 -33.85
#